data_AF-X2J4J1-F1
#
_entry.id   AF-X2J4J1-F1
#
_cell.length_a   1.000
_cell.length_b   1.000
_cell.length_c   1.000
_cell.angle_alpha   90.00
_cell.angle_beta   90.00
_cell.angle_gamma   90.00
#
_symmetry.space_group_name_H-M   'P 1'
#
loop_
_entity.id
_entity.type
_entity.pdbx_description
1 polymer ?
#
loop_
_entity_poly.entity_id
_entity_poly.type
_entity_poly.pdbx_seq_one_letter_code
_entity_poly.pdbx_strand_id
1 'polypeptide(L)'
;MTELTSPQLDTPPSDRPEASRRRRIITRVVAGTVGAALVVGSATAFFVLTAERPVTDDSPAAVEVASVDGMGEVLVDGDGQALYIFEPDDAKDVTCTGGCAAKWPPLMVDAGAEPMVAAGIGAGRVGVIADQDG
;
A
#
# COMPACT_ATOMS: atom_id res chain seq x y z
N MET A 1 11.94 37.37 27.98
CA MET A 1 10.69 36.80 27.45
C MET A 1 10.60 37.23 26.02
N THR A 2 11.10 36.40 25.10
CA THR A 2 11.12 36.71 23.67
C THR A 2 10.22 35.67 23.02
N GLU A 3 8.99 36.07 22.73
CA GLU A 3 8.05 35.23 21.98
C GLU A 3 8.58 35.04 20.55
N LEU A 4 8.86 33.79 20.20
CA LEU A 4 9.06 33.37 18.83
C LEU A 4 7.67 33.25 18.19
N THR A 5 7.26 34.31 17.51
CA THR A 5 6.05 34.30 16.68
C THR A 5 6.25 33.33 15.52
N SER A 6 5.45 32.27 15.47
CA SER A 6 5.46 31.29 14.38
C SER A 6 4.91 31.93 13.10
N PRO A 7 5.57 31.76 11.94
CA PRO A 7 5.01 32.20 10.66
C PRO A 7 3.80 31.32 10.32
N GLN A 8 2.62 31.94 10.24
CA GLN A 8 1.41 31.30 9.72
C GLN A 8 1.62 31.03 8.23
N LEU A 9 1.60 29.75 7.82
CA LEU A 9 1.50 29.41 6.40
C LEU A 9 0.10 29.78 5.91
N ASP A 10 0.02 30.86 5.15
CA ASP A 10 -1.17 31.25 4.38
C ASP A 10 -1.51 30.12 3.40
N THR A 11 -2.63 29.43 3.67
CA THR A 11 -3.15 28.39 2.78
C THR A 11 -3.89 29.07 1.62
N PRO A 12 -3.52 28.83 0.35
CA PRO A 12 -4.23 29.43 -0.77
C PRO A 12 -5.67 28.90 -0.87
N PRO A 13 -6.62 29.72 -1.38
CA PRO A 13 -8.01 29.31 -1.53
C PRO A 13 -8.13 28.14 -2.51
N SER A 14 -8.74 27.05 -2.05
CA SER A 14 -9.02 25.84 -2.83
C SER A 14 -10.20 26.08 -3.78
N ASP A 15 -9.92 26.62 -4.96
CA ASP A 15 -10.90 26.66 -6.06
C ASP A 15 -11.01 25.25 -6.67
N ARG A 16 -11.97 24.46 -6.17
CA ARG A 16 -12.34 23.18 -6.77
C ARG A 16 -13.39 23.39 -7.86
N PRO A 17 -13.07 23.18 -9.15
CA PRO A 17 -14.11 23.04 -10.15
C PRO A 17 -14.90 21.74 -9.91
N GLU A 18 -16.21 21.93 -9.83
CA GLU A 18 -17.25 20.96 -9.52
C GLU A 18 -17.29 19.79 -10.52
N ALA A 19 -17.58 18.60 -10.00
CA ALA A 19 -17.53 17.33 -10.70
C ALA A 19 -18.37 17.29 -12.00
N SER A 20 -17.71 16.98 -13.12
CA SER A 20 -18.37 16.70 -14.40
C SER A 20 -18.24 15.23 -14.80
N ARG A 21 -19.26 14.47 -14.38
CA ARG A 21 -20.06 13.59 -15.24
C ARG A 21 -19.39 12.33 -15.83
N ARG A 22 -19.55 11.25 -15.07
CA ARG A 22 -19.78 9.85 -15.48
C ARG A 22 -20.18 9.66 -16.96
N ARG A 23 -19.45 8.81 -17.72
CA ARG A 23 -20.05 7.94 -18.76
C ARG A 23 -19.15 6.78 -19.19
N ARG A 24 -19.42 5.57 -18.69
CA ARG A 24 -20.04 4.41 -19.39
C ARG A 24 -19.05 3.54 -20.20
N ILE A 25 -18.42 2.59 -19.52
CA ILE A 25 -17.77 1.43 -20.15
C ILE A 25 -18.87 0.46 -20.59
N ILE A 26 -19.04 0.29 -21.89
CA ILE A 26 -20.02 -0.62 -22.50
C ILE A 26 -19.32 -1.96 -22.74
N THR A 27 -19.42 -2.89 -21.80
CA THR A 27 -18.96 -4.28 -22.02
C THR A 27 -20.02 -5.02 -22.83
N ARG A 28 -19.73 -5.31 -24.11
CA ARG A 28 -20.53 -6.20 -24.95
C ARG A 28 -20.31 -7.64 -24.49
N VAL A 29 -21.24 -8.19 -23.71
CA VAL A 29 -21.32 -9.63 -23.45
C VAL A 29 -21.78 -10.30 -24.75
N VAL A 30 -20.91 -11.08 -25.38
CA VAL A 30 -21.25 -11.94 -26.51
C VAL A 30 -21.99 -13.16 -25.95
N ALA A 31 -23.31 -13.19 -26.17
CA ALA A 31 -24.16 -14.34 -25.88
C ALA A 31 -23.89 -15.45 -26.90
N GLY A 32 -23.13 -16.48 -26.49
CA GLY A 32 -22.87 -17.70 -27.26
C GLY A 32 -23.85 -18.81 -26.90
N THR A 33 -24.71 -19.12 -27.87
CA THR A 33 -25.72 -20.19 -28.04
C THR A 33 -25.74 -21.41 -27.10
N VAL A 34 -26.97 -21.72 -26.67
CA VAL A 34 -27.47 -22.95 -26.02
C VAL A 34 -27.07 -24.21 -26.80
N GLY A 35 -26.26 -25.07 -26.17
CA GLY A 35 -26.04 -26.45 -26.58
C GLY A 35 -26.63 -27.39 -25.51
N ALA A 36 -27.77 -28.01 -25.81
CA ALA A 36 -28.38 -29.02 -24.96
C ALA A 36 -27.71 -30.38 -25.23
N ALA A 37 -27.02 -30.93 -24.22
CA ALA A 37 -26.61 -32.33 -24.19
C ALA A 37 -26.75 -32.88 -22.75
N LEU A 38 -27.64 -33.87 -22.62
CA LEU A 38 -27.97 -34.59 -21.39
C LEU A 38 -26.79 -35.47 -20.93
N VAL A 39 -26.24 -35.22 -19.72
CA VAL A 39 -25.48 -36.23 -18.97
C VAL A 39 -25.78 -36.15 -17.47
N VAL A 40 -26.47 -37.19 -17.01
CA VAL A 40 -26.61 -37.79 -15.67
C VAL A 40 -25.73 -37.23 -14.53
N GLY A 41 -26.40 -36.77 -13.47
CA GLY A 41 -26.06 -36.93 -12.04
C GLY A 41 -24.77 -36.30 -11.50
N SER A 42 -24.88 -35.24 -10.69
CA SER A 42 -24.02 -35.05 -9.49
C SER A 42 -24.54 -33.92 -8.60
N ALA A 43 -24.38 -34.07 -7.29
CA ALA A 43 -24.76 -33.09 -6.26
C ALA A 43 -24.14 -31.73 -6.55
N THR A 44 -24.95 -30.66 -6.57
CA THR A 44 -24.44 -29.29 -6.67
C THR A 44 -23.82 -28.89 -5.34
N ALA A 45 -22.57 -29.30 -5.13
CA ALA A 45 -21.68 -28.57 -4.25
C ALA A 45 -21.51 -27.18 -4.86
N PHE A 46 -22.15 -26.18 -4.26
CA PHE A 46 -21.83 -24.78 -4.51
C PHE A 46 -20.36 -24.60 -4.09
N PHE A 47 -19.44 -24.72 -5.06
CA PHE A 47 -18.09 -24.22 -4.89
C PHE A 47 -18.21 -22.69 -4.83
N VAL A 48 -18.33 -22.17 -3.62
CA VAL A 48 -18.04 -20.77 -3.34
C VAL A 48 -16.56 -20.61 -3.63
N LEU A 49 -16.24 -20.06 -4.80
CA LEU A 49 -14.88 -19.65 -5.16
C LEU A 49 -14.57 -18.38 -4.37
N THR A 50 -14.37 -18.51 -3.06
CA THR A 50 -13.61 -17.51 -2.32
C THR A 50 -12.17 -17.67 -2.79
N ALA A 51 -11.76 -16.82 -3.72
CA ALA A 51 -10.35 -16.64 -4.05
C ALA A 51 -9.68 -15.90 -2.89
N GLU A 52 -9.62 -16.55 -1.74
CA GLU A 52 -8.72 -16.18 -0.66
C GLU A 52 -7.35 -16.67 -1.11
N ARG A 53 -6.56 -15.77 -1.71
CA ARG A 53 -5.15 -16.07 -1.95
C ARG A 53 -4.56 -16.36 -0.58
N PRO A 54 -3.99 -17.55 -0.32
CA PRO A 54 -3.20 -17.72 0.88
C PRO A 54 -2.09 -16.67 0.80
N VAL A 55 -2.09 -15.72 1.74
CA VAL A 55 -0.92 -14.86 1.96
C VAL A 55 0.13 -15.78 2.55
N THR A 56 0.90 -16.42 1.68
CA THR A 56 2.17 -16.99 2.07
C THR A 56 3.11 -15.81 2.26
N ASP A 57 3.23 -15.37 3.52
CA ASP A 57 4.16 -14.36 4.04
C ASP A 57 5.63 -14.85 3.96
N ASP A 58 6.03 -15.33 2.77
CA ASP A 58 7.38 -15.82 2.46
C ASP A 58 7.95 -15.03 1.26
N SER A 59 7.29 -13.93 0.90
CA SER A 59 7.85 -12.99 -0.07
C SER A 59 8.60 -11.92 0.71
N PRO A 60 9.87 -11.65 0.34
CA PRO A 60 10.65 -10.63 1.03
C PRO A 60 9.94 -9.28 0.95
N ALA A 61 9.99 -8.51 2.04
CA ALA A 61 9.38 -7.18 2.06
C ALA A 61 9.88 -6.35 0.88
N ALA A 62 8.95 -5.65 0.21
CA ALA A 62 9.26 -4.83 -0.95
C ALA A 62 9.09 -3.35 -0.62
N VAL A 63 9.91 -2.52 -1.25
CA VAL A 63 9.81 -1.06 -1.24
C VAL A 63 9.76 -0.60 -2.69
N GLU A 64 8.62 -0.03 -3.08
CA GLU A 64 8.34 0.42 -4.44
C GLU A 64 8.01 1.92 -4.47
N VAL A 65 7.85 2.46 -5.68
CA VAL A 65 7.41 3.84 -5.91
C VAL A 65 6.06 3.82 -6.60
N ALA A 66 5.08 4.52 -6.03
CA ALA A 66 3.77 4.71 -6.63
C ALA A 66 3.48 6.19 -6.87
N SER A 67 2.76 6.51 -7.95
CA SER A 67 2.23 7.85 -8.19
C SER A 67 0.84 7.99 -7.56
N VAL A 68 0.67 9.01 -6.72
CA VAL A 68 -0.60 9.34 -6.08
C VAL A 68 -1.02 10.74 -6.50
N ASP A 69 -2.24 10.85 -7.04
CA ASP A 69 -2.79 12.12 -7.49
C ASP A 69 -2.78 13.17 -6.36
N GLY A 70 -2.14 14.31 -6.62
CA GLY A 70 -2.01 15.41 -5.65
C GLY A 70 -0.89 15.26 -4.61
N MET A 71 -0.22 14.10 -4.53
CA MET A 71 0.93 13.87 -3.64
C MET A 71 2.24 13.62 -4.39
N GLY A 72 2.16 13.24 -5.68
CA GLY A 72 3.34 12.91 -6.48
C GLY A 72 3.78 11.48 -6.28
N GLU A 73 5.09 11.23 -6.32
CA GLU A 73 5.67 9.91 -6.09
C GLU A 73 5.83 9.66 -4.59
N VAL A 74 5.37 8.50 -4.13
CA VAL A 74 5.47 8.05 -2.73
C VAL A 74 6.05 6.65 -2.67
N LEU A 75 6.65 6.29 -1.54
CA LEU A 75 7.09 4.93 -1.29
C LEU A 75 5.90 4.07 -0.84
N VAL A 76 5.82 2.86 -1.37
CA VAL A 76 4.81 1.87 -0.97
C VAL A 76 5.46 0.52 -0.68
N ASP A 77 4.81 -0.32 0.11
CA ASP A 77 5.18 -1.72 0.29
C ASP A 77 4.74 -2.59 -0.91
N GLY A 78 5.02 -3.89 -0.84
CA GLY A 78 4.63 -4.86 -1.86
C GLY A 78 3.11 -5.06 -2.03
N ASP A 79 2.32 -4.63 -1.04
CA ASP A 79 0.85 -4.64 -1.08
C ASP A 79 0.27 -3.31 -1.57
N GLY A 80 1.12 -2.32 -1.87
CA GLY A 80 0.73 -0.99 -2.32
C GLY A 80 0.29 -0.04 -1.20
N GLN A 81 0.60 -0.35 0.06
CA GLN A 81 0.36 0.54 1.20
C GLN A 81 1.47 1.58 1.28
N ALA A 82 1.10 2.84 1.49
CA ALA A 82 2.07 3.93 1.61
C ALA A 82 2.95 3.76 2.86
N LEU A 83 4.26 3.84 2.67
CA LEU A 83 5.22 3.89 3.76
C LEU A 83 5.24 5.30 4.35
N TYR A 84 5.41 5.37 5.67
CA TYR A 84 5.48 6.62 6.41
C TYR A 84 6.87 6.81 7.05
N ILE A 85 7.16 8.05 7.41
CA ILE A 85 8.32 8.41 8.22
C ILE A 85 7.79 8.98 9.53
N PHE A 86 8.34 8.50 10.65
CA PHE A 86 8.09 9.13 11.93
C PHE A 86 9.12 10.25 12.12
N GLU A 87 8.65 11.51 12.18
CA GLU A 87 9.51 12.70 12.16
C GLU A 87 10.63 12.72 13.22
N PRO A 88 10.42 12.20 14.45
CA PRO A 88 11.49 12.12 15.44
C PRO A 88 12.54 11.02 15.22
N ASP A 89 12.34 10.11 14.28
CA ASP A 89 13.31 9.03 13.99
C ASP A 89 14.48 9.55 13.14
N ASP A 90 15.68 9.03 13.44
CA ASP A 90 16.89 9.23 12.65
C ASP A 90 17.32 7.91 11.98
N ALA A 91 18.23 7.99 11.02
CA ALA A 91 18.61 6.86 10.15
C ALA A 91 18.96 5.53 10.85
N LYS A 92 19.35 5.56 12.13
CA LYS A 92 19.67 4.36 12.93
C LYS A 92 19.08 4.40 14.34
N ASP A 93 18.27 5.41 14.66
CA ASP A 93 17.69 5.60 15.98
C ASP A 93 16.18 5.74 15.86
N VAL A 94 15.47 4.74 16.37
CA VAL A 94 14.01 4.67 16.32
C VAL A 94 13.45 5.03 17.68
N THR A 95 12.67 6.10 17.70
CA THR A 95 12.04 6.65 18.89
C THR A 95 10.63 6.08 19.10
N CYS A 96 9.94 5.69 18.03
CA CYS A 96 8.60 5.11 18.09
C CYS A 96 8.65 3.61 18.40
N THR A 97 8.56 3.26 19.68
CA THR A 97 8.57 1.86 20.16
C THR A 97 7.31 1.52 20.95
N GLY A 98 7.07 0.22 21.16
CA GLY A 98 5.99 -0.35 21.93
C GLY A 98 4.61 0.10 21.47
N GLY A 99 3.87 0.80 22.34
CA GLY A 99 2.53 1.29 22.01
C GLY A 99 2.49 2.33 20.87
N CYS A 100 3.63 2.97 20.56
CA CYS A 100 3.76 3.83 19.40
C CYS A 100 3.81 2.99 18.12
N ALA A 101 4.69 1.99 18.06
CA ALA A 101 4.83 1.08 16.93
C ALA A 101 3.55 0.26 16.66
N ALA A 102 2.75 -0.03 17.68
CA ALA A 102 1.44 -0.66 17.47
C ALA A 102 0.44 0.21 16.68
N LYS A 103 0.59 1.54 16.72
CA LYS A 103 -0.27 2.50 15.99
C LYS A 103 0.35 2.92 14.66
N TRP A 104 1.67 2.96 14.62
CA TRP A 104 2.48 3.27 13.46
C TRP A 104 3.46 2.10 13.27
N PRO A 105 3.02 0.99 12.64
CA PRO A 105 3.83 -0.21 12.52
C PRO A 105 4.89 -0.07 11.44
N PRO A 106 6.18 -0.31 11.75
CA PRO A 106 7.22 -0.21 10.74
C PRO A 106 7.08 -1.33 9.70
N LEU A 107 7.70 -1.14 8.54
CA LEU A 107 7.84 -2.20 7.55
C LEU A 107 8.81 -3.26 8.08
N MET A 108 8.31 -4.47 8.32
CA MET A 108 9.11 -5.58 8.82
C MET A 108 9.80 -6.33 7.68
N VAL A 109 11.00 -6.81 7.97
CA VAL A 109 11.81 -7.65 7.09
C VAL A 109 12.24 -8.88 7.88
N ASP A 110 12.30 -10.04 7.23
CA ASP A 110 12.80 -11.24 7.89
C ASP A 110 14.21 -11.05 8.45
N ALA A 111 14.49 -11.68 9.59
CA ALA A 111 15.76 -11.55 10.27
C ALA A 111 16.93 -11.95 9.35
N GLY A 112 17.80 -10.99 9.04
CA GLY A 112 18.97 -11.19 8.17
C GLY A 112 18.68 -11.14 6.67
N ALA A 113 17.45 -10.82 6.27
CA ALA A 113 17.09 -10.56 4.88
C ALA A 113 17.25 -9.07 4.52
N GLU A 114 17.41 -8.81 3.22
CA GLU A 114 17.30 -7.47 2.65
C GLU A 114 15.95 -7.32 1.94
N PRO A 115 15.29 -6.15 2.04
CA PRO A 115 14.07 -5.91 1.30
C PRO A 115 14.36 -5.80 -0.20
N MET A 116 13.38 -6.15 -1.01
CA MET A 116 13.40 -5.85 -2.44
C MET A 116 13.16 -4.36 -2.65
N VAL A 117 14.13 -3.66 -3.23
CA VAL A 117 14.04 -2.22 -3.47
C VAL A 117 13.91 -1.95 -4.96
N ALA A 118 12.83 -1.27 -5.37
CA ALA A 118 12.60 -0.94 -6.77
C ALA A 118 13.73 -0.07 -7.36
N ALA A 119 14.06 -0.28 -8.64
CA ALA A 119 15.19 0.38 -9.31
C ALA A 119 15.13 1.93 -9.31
N GLY A 120 13.95 2.52 -9.15
CA GLY A 120 13.77 3.98 -9.04
C GLY A 120 14.26 4.56 -7.70
N ILE A 121 14.49 3.71 -6.70
CA ILE A 121 14.97 4.08 -5.38
C ILE A 121 16.48 3.87 -5.40
N GLY A 122 17.25 4.96 -5.46
CA GLY A 122 18.71 4.89 -5.61
C GLY A 122 19.37 3.93 -4.63
N ALA A 123 20.38 3.20 -5.09
CA ALA A 123 21.07 2.17 -4.31
C ALA A 123 21.61 2.73 -2.97
N GLY A 124 21.47 1.94 -1.90
CA GLY A 124 21.95 2.28 -0.56
C GLY A 124 21.13 3.35 0.18
N ARG A 125 19.95 3.72 -0.33
CA ARG A 125 19.02 4.65 0.35
C ARG A 125 18.04 3.98 1.31
N VAL A 126 17.85 2.68 1.16
CA VAL A 126 17.03 1.86 2.07
C VAL A 126 17.99 0.98 2.86
N GLY A 127 17.81 0.96 4.18
CA GLY A 127 18.56 0.13 5.09
C GLY A 127 17.63 -0.61 6.04
N VAL A 128 18.16 -1.67 6.66
CA VAL A 128 17.47 -2.46 7.68
C VAL A 128 18.21 -2.26 9.01
N ILE A 129 17.44 -2.03 10.07
CA ILE A 129 17.91 -1.99 11.45
C ILE A 129 17.17 -3.06 12.25
N ALA A 130 17.75 -3.50 13.37
CA ALA A 130 17.06 -4.42 14.26
C ALA A 130 15.78 -3.76 14.80
N ASP A 131 14.70 -4.53 14.88
CA ASP A 131 13.50 -4.07 15.56
C ASP A 131 13.83 -3.79 17.03
N GLN A 132 13.42 -2.61 17.51
CA GLN A 132 13.63 -2.20 18.89
C GLN A 132 12.61 -2.86 19.83
N ASP A 133 11.51 -3.41 19.30
CA ASP A 133 10.46 -4.07 20.06
C ASP A 133 10.66 -5.58 20.23
N GLY A 134 11.54 -6.21 19.44
CA GLY A 134 12.01 -7.59 19.62
C GLY A 134 11.47 -8.60 18.64
#